data_AF-A0A8J7H300-F1
#
_entry.id   AF-A0A8J7H300-F1
#
_cell.length_a   1.000
_cell.length_b   1.000
_cell.length_c   1.000
_cell.angle_alpha   90.00
_cell.angle_beta   90.00
_cell.angle_gamma   90.00
#
_symmetry.space_group_name_H-M   'P 1'
#
loop_
_entity.id
_entity.type
_entity.pdbx_description
1 polymer ?
#
loop_
_entity_poly.entity_id
_entity_poly.type
_entity_poly.pdbx_seq_one_letter_code
_entity_poly.pdbx_strand_id
1 'polypeptide(L)'
;MAHPQEIRDTLRRAYIFGQMSLEIAAAQSGVAFGTARRWKKDAQDAGDDWDKQRAAHMMAGGGLEDIGRAVLTGLVTQYQTTLEMLNGEEGIPARERVELLASLADAFNKATSASKKILPETSELSVALE
;
A
#
# COMPACT_ATOMS: atom_id res chain seq x y z
N MET A 1 26.50 -29.47 2.94
CA MET A 1 26.42 -29.22 4.39
C MET A 1 25.00 -28.81 4.71
N ALA A 2 24.35 -29.44 5.71
CA ALA A 2 23.02 -29.04 6.14
C ALA A 2 23.13 -27.71 6.90
N HIS A 3 22.43 -26.68 6.44
CA HIS A 3 22.36 -25.42 7.19
C HIS A 3 21.53 -25.64 8.47
N PRO A 4 21.88 -24.99 9.59
CA PRO A 4 21.06 -25.01 10.80
C PRO A 4 19.64 -24.49 10.54
N GLN A 5 18.66 -25.02 11.29
CA GLN A 5 17.25 -24.57 11.21
C GLN A 5 17.12 -23.07 11.47
N GLU A 6 17.94 -22.50 12.35
CA GLU A 6 17.95 -21.07 12.67
C GLU A 6 18.19 -20.17 11.45
N ILE A 7 19.02 -20.59 10.49
CA ILE A 7 19.27 -19.84 9.26
C ILE A 7 18.00 -19.82 8.40
N ARG A 8 17.31 -20.97 8.31
CA ARG A 8 16.05 -21.08 7.57
C ARG A 8 14.95 -20.22 8.20
N ASP A 9 14.87 -20.18 9.53
CA ASP A 9 13.89 -19.38 10.26
C ASP A 9 14.16 -17.88 10.13
N THR A 10 15.44 -17.48 10.15
CA THR A 10 15.86 -16.09 9.93
C THR A 10 15.47 -15.62 8.53
N LEU A 11 15.78 -16.43 7.52
CA LEU A 11 15.40 -16.16 6.14
C LEU A 11 13.88 -16.05 5.98
N ARG A 12 13.14 -17.02 6.52
CA ARG A 12 11.67 -17.04 6.51
C ARG A 12 11.11 -15.77 7.14
N ARG A 13 11.64 -15.35 8.29
CA ARG A 13 11.19 -14.14 8.98
C ARG A 13 11.46 -12.87 8.17
N ALA A 14 12.66 -12.74 7.60
CA ALA A 14 13.04 -11.61 6.76
C ALA A 14 12.16 -11.52 5.49
N TYR A 15 11.79 -12.66 4.92
CA TYR A 15 10.92 -12.72 3.75
C TYR A 15 9.45 -12.37 4.07
N ILE A 16 8.89 -12.95 5.13
CA ILE A 16 7.47 -12.81 5.49
C ILE A 16 7.18 -11.48 6.19
N PHE A 17 7.93 -11.17 7.25
CA PHE A 17 7.65 -10.01 8.10
C PHE A 17 8.47 -8.80 7.67
N GLY A 18 9.73 -9.03 7.29
CA GLY A 18 10.63 -7.98 6.78
C GLY A 18 10.33 -7.54 5.35
N GLN A 19 9.38 -8.18 4.66
CA GLN A 19 8.96 -7.88 3.28
C GLN A 19 10.12 -7.84 2.26
N MET A 20 11.24 -8.49 2.57
CA MET A 20 12.40 -8.51 1.67
C MET A 20 12.13 -9.41 0.47
N SER A 21 12.84 -9.17 -0.64
CA SER A 21 12.87 -10.16 -1.73
C SER A 21 13.55 -11.43 -1.23
N LEU A 22 13.22 -12.58 -1.84
CA LEU A 22 13.85 -13.84 -1.46
C LEU A 22 15.36 -13.83 -1.73
N GLU A 23 15.80 -13.07 -2.74
CA GLU A 23 17.22 -12.86 -3.06
C GLU A 23 17.95 -12.08 -1.95
N ILE A 24 17.36 -10.99 -1.48
CA ILE A 24 17.92 -10.16 -0.40
C ILE A 24 17.93 -10.95 0.91
N ALA A 25 16.84 -11.65 1.24
CA ALA A 25 16.75 -12.46 2.44
C ALA A 25 17.77 -13.62 2.43
N ALA A 26 18.01 -14.22 1.26
CA ALA A 26 19.04 -15.25 1.07
C ALA A 26 20.44 -14.69 1.29
N ALA A 27 20.76 -13.54 0.68
CA ALA A 27 22.04 -12.86 0.85
C ALA A 27 22.31 -12.50 2.32
N GLN A 28 21.32 -11.94 3.02
CA GLN A 28 21.44 -11.59 4.45
C GLN A 28 21.61 -12.81 5.36
N SER A 29 20.99 -13.94 4.99
CA SER A 29 21.10 -15.19 5.75
C SER A 29 22.35 -16.00 5.36
N GLY A 30 23.21 -15.49 4.48
CA GLY A 30 24.43 -16.16 4.04
C GLY A 30 24.17 -17.45 3.23
N VAL A 31 23.04 -17.54 2.54
CA VAL A 31 22.68 -18.72 1.74
C VAL A 31 22.52 -18.39 0.26
N ALA A 32 22.84 -19.35 -0.59
CA ALA A 32 22.61 -19.22 -2.03
C ALA A 32 21.10 -19.09 -2.33
N PHE A 33 20.75 -18.27 -3.33
CA PHE A 33 19.36 -18.07 -3.72
C PHE A 33 18.65 -19.37 -4.13
N GLY A 34 19.35 -20.30 -4.78
CA GLY A 34 18.82 -21.63 -5.11
C GLY A 34 18.41 -22.43 -3.87
N THR A 35 19.17 -22.33 -2.77
CA THR A 35 18.84 -22.96 -1.49
C THR A 35 17.60 -22.33 -0.88
N ALA A 36 17.50 -20.99 -0.88
CA ALA A 36 16.34 -20.26 -0.38
C ALA A 36 15.05 -20.62 -1.15
N ARG A 37 15.14 -20.72 -2.48
CA ARG A 37 14.04 -21.18 -3.34
C ARG A 37 13.58 -22.59 -2.98
N ARG A 38 14.53 -23.51 -2.79
CA ARG A 38 14.21 -24.88 -2.40
C ARG A 38 13.53 -24.91 -1.04
N TRP A 39 14.03 -24.20 -0.03
CA TRP A 39 13.41 -24.15 1.29
C TRP A 39 11.99 -23.58 1.31
N LYS A 40 11.74 -22.55 0.50
CA LYS A 40 10.40 -21.99 0.34
C LYS A 40 9.45 -23.01 -0.30
N LYS A 41 9.92 -23.74 -1.32
CA LYS A 41 9.17 -24.83 -1.94
C LYS A 41 8.92 -25.99 -0.98
N ASP A 42 9.95 -26.47 -0.28
CA ASP A 42 9.84 -27.55 0.70
C ASP A 42 8.86 -27.17 1.83
N ALA A 43 8.87 -25.89 2.24
CA ALA A 43 7.92 -25.38 3.24
C ALA A 43 6.49 -25.38 2.69
N GLN A 44 6.28 -24.89 1.46
CA GLN A 44 4.99 -24.92 0.79
C GLN A 44 4.46 -26.34 0.62
N ASP A 45 5.30 -27.29 0.20
CA ASP A 45 4.95 -28.70 0.02
C ASP A 45 4.60 -29.36 1.38
N ALA A 46 5.14 -28.85 2.50
CA ALA A 46 4.79 -29.24 3.87
C ALA A 46 3.57 -28.46 4.44
N GLY A 47 2.94 -27.58 3.66
CA GLY A 47 1.78 -26.77 4.06
C GLY A 47 2.12 -25.42 4.70
N ASP A 48 3.40 -25.10 4.90
CA ASP A 48 3.89 -23.80 5.38
C ASP A 48 4.11 -22.84 4.21
N ASP A 49 3.03 -22.25 3.68
CA ASP A 49 3.11 -21.32 2.57
C ASP A 49 3.56 -19.92 3.03
N TRP A 50 4.79 -19.55 2.67
CA TRP A 50 5.38 -18.27 3.04
C TRP A 50 4.77 -17.09 2.27
N ASP A 51 4.31 -17.28 1.03
CA ASP A 51 3.66 -16.22 0.26
C ASP A 51 2.31 -15.88 0.86
N LYS A 52 1.55 -16.90 1.24
CA LYS A 52 0.25 -16.72 1.91
C LYS A 52 0.41 -15.99 3.24
N GLN A 53 1.42 -16.35 4.04
CA GLN A 53 1.70 -15.66 5.30
C GLN A 53 2.21 -14.25 5.10
N ARG A 54 3.06 -14.01 4.10
CA ARG A 54 3.53 -12.68 3.74
C ARG A 54 2.37 -11.78 3.33
N ALA A 55 1.45 -12.29 2.51
CA ALA A 55 0.24 -11.59 2.11
C ALA A 55 -0.67 -11.31 3.31
N ALA A 56 -0.91 -12.30 4.18
CA ALA A 56 -1.68 -12.11 5.40
C ALA A 56 -1.06 -11.07 6.34
N HIS A 57 0.27 -11.06 6.48
CA HIS A 57 0.98 -10.06 7.26
C HIS A 57 0.88 -8.65 6.64
N MET A 58 0.94 -8.53 5.31
CA MET A 58 0.72 -7.24 4.66
C MET A 58 -0.71 -6.72 4.84
N MET A 59 -1.70 -7.62 4.79
CA MET A 59 -3.09 -7.27 5.02
C MET A 59 -3.35 -6.87 6.48
N ALA A 60 -2.78 -7.61 7.44
CA ALA A 60 -2.92 -7.30 8.87
C ALA A 60 -2.11 -6.07 9.31
N GLY A 61 -0.99 -5.79 8.66
CA GLY A 61 -0.07 -4.73 9.04
C GLY A 61 -0.42 -3.34 8.50
N GLY A 62 -1.56 -3.17 7.82
CA GLY A 62 -2.05 -1.86 7.37
C GLY A 62 -1.15 -1.14 6.36
N GLY A 63 0.03 -1.63 5.98
CA GLY A 63 1.03 -0.83 5.26
C GLY A 63 0.56 -0.22 3.93
N LEU A 64 -0.21 -0.95 3.12
CA LEU A 64 -0.81 -0.39 1.90
C LEU A 64 -1.97 0.55 2.21
N GLU A 65 -2.69 0.26 3.27
CA GLU A 65 -3.83 1.05 3.71
C GLU A 65 -3.40 2.39 4.33
N ASP A 66 -2.35 2.40 5.15
CA ASP A 66 -1.75 3.59 5.73
C ASP A 66 -1.15 4.50 4.65
N ILE A 67 -0.50 3.92 3.63
CA ILE A 67 -0.05 4.67 2.45
C ILE A 67 -1.26 5.24 1.71
N GLY A 68 -2.32 4.45 1.51
CA GLY A 68 -3.55 4.90 0.87
C GLY A 68 -4.21 6.06 1.63
N ARG A 69 -4.29 5.97 2.97
CA ARG A 69 -4.79 7.03 3.85
C ARG A 69 -3.92 8.27 3.78
N ALA A 70 -2.59 8.13 3.84
CA ALA A 70 -1.66 9.27 3.73
C ALA A 70 -1.79 10.00 2.39
N VAL A 71 -1.93 9.25 1.28
CA VAL A 71 -2.18 9.82 -0.06
C VAL A 71 -3.52 10.55 -0.12
N LEU A 72 -4.58 9.97 0.45
CA LEU A 72 -5.89 10.63 0.53
C LEU A 72 -5.86 11.91 1.35
N THR A 73 -5.21 11.90 2.51
CA THR A 73 -5.03 13.10 3.35
C THR A 73 -4.28 14.18 2.59
N GLY A 74 -3.19 13.84 1.90
CA GLY A 74 -2.45 14.78 1.06
C GLY A 74 -3.30 15.40 -0.04
N LEU A 75 -4.15 14.57 -0.69
CA LEU A 75 -5.06 15.05 -1.72
C LEU A 75 -6.13 16.00 -1.18
N VAL A 76 -6.73 15.70 -0.03
CA VAL A 76 -7.72 16.57 0.63
C VAL A 76 -7.09 17.92 0.95
N THR A 77 -5.88 17.92 1.53
CA THR A 77 -5.13 19.15 1.80
C THR A 77 -4.89 19.96 0.52
N GLN A 78 -4.45 19.30 -0.56
CA GLN A 78 -4.20 19.97 -1.83
C GLN A 78 -5.47 20.53 -2.46
N TYR A 79 -6.60 19.83 -2.34
CA TYR A 79 -7.91 20.31 -2.77
C TYR A 79 -8.29 21.59 -2.01
N GLN A 80 -8.17 21.59 -0.68
CA GLN A 80 -8.46 22.77 0.15
C GLN A 80 -7.58 23.96 -0.22
N THR A 81 -6.26 23.78 -0.31
CA THR A 81 -5.34 24.85 -0.70
C THR A 81 -5.69 25.41 -2.09
N THR A 82 -5.98 24.55 -3.06
CA THR A 82 -6.30 24.99 -4.43
C THR A 82 -7.64 25.72 -4.46
N LEU A 83 -8.64 25.27 -3.71
CA LEU A 83 -9.94 25.93 -3.59
C LEU A 83 -9.80 27.32 -2.96
N GLU A 84 -9.01 27.45 -1.90
CA GLU A 84 -8.72 28.74 -1.26
C GLU A 84 -8.03 29.71 -2.22
N MET A 85 -7.01 29.24 -2.96
CA MET A 85 -6.34 30.04 -3.99
C MET A 85 -7.33 30.49 -5.07
N LEU A 86 -8.17 29.59 -5.59
CA LEU A 86 -9.19 29.92 -6.59
C LEU A 86 -10.26 30.86 -6.06
N ASN A 87 -10.57 30.85 -4.77
CA ASN A 87 -11.53 31.77 -4.17
C ASN A 87 -10.93 33.17 -3.98
N GLY A 88 -9.66 33.24 -3.57
CA GLY A 88 -8.95 34.50 -3.33
C GLY A 88 -8.38 35.17 -4.58
N GLU A 89 -8.25 34.45 -5.71
CA GLU A 89 -7.68 35.02 -6.93
C GLU A 89 -8.59 36.09 -7.53
N GLU A 90 -8.05 37.29 -7.71
CA GLU A 90 -8.72 38.40 -8.37
C GLU A 90 -8.29 38.43 -9.84
N GLY A 91 -9.24 38.48 -10.76
CA GLY A 91 -8.95 38.54 -12.20
C GLY A 91 -9.33 37.30 -13.00
N ILE A 92 -9.72 36.20 -12.36
CA ILE A 92 -10.37 35.07 -13.05
C ILE A 92 -11.81 35.46 -13.43
N PRO A 93 -12.17 35.46 -14.73
CA PRO A 93 -13.55 35.66 -15.18
C PRO A 93 -14.51 34.64 -14.54
N ALA A 94 -15.74 35.04 -14.22
CA ALA A 94 -16.70 34.20 -13.51
C ALA A 94 -16.91 32.82 -14.16
N ARG A 95 -16.98 32.78 -15.50
CA ARG A 95 -17.11 31.53 -16.26
C ARG A 95 -15.92 30.60 -16.07
N GLU A 96 -14.72 31.13 -16.22
CA GLU A 96 -13.47 30.36 -16.06
C GLU A 96 -13.32 29.84 -14.64
N ARG A 97 -13.71 30.65 -13.64
CA ARG A 97 -13.73 30.22 -12.23
C ARG A 97 -14.64 29.02 -12.01
N VAL A 98 -15.86 29.05 -12.57
CA VAL A 98 -16.80 27.93 -12.48
C VAL A 98 -16.23 26.68 -13.16
N GLU A 99 -15.59 26.82 -14.31
CA GLU A 99 -14.95 25.71 -15.04
C GLU A 99 -13.80 25.09 -14.22
N LEU A 100 -12.94 25.91 -13.60
CA LEU A 100 -11.85 25.45 -12.74
C LEU A 100 -12.36 24.75 -11.48
N LEU A 101 -13.39 25.29 -10.82
CA LEU A 101 -14.01 24.67 -9.64
C LEU A 101 -14.67 23.34 -9.98
N ALA A 102 -15.36 23.25 -11.12
CA ALA A 102 -15.97 22.01 -11.59
C ALA A 102 -14.91 20.93 -11.88
N SER A 103 -13.80 21.31 -12.53
CA SER A 103 -12.68 20.42 -12.79
C SER A 103 -12.04 19.90 -11.50
N LEU A 104 -11.84 20.79 -10.52
CA LEU A 104 -11.28 20.44 -9.21
C LEU A 104 -12.19 19.46 -8.46
N ALA A 105 -13.51 19.67 -8.48
CA ALA A 105 -14.49 18.77 -7.87
C ALA A 105 -14.54 17.39 -8.57
N ASP A 106 -14.50 17.35 -9.91
CA ASP A 106 -14.47 16.10 -10.66
C ASP A 106 -13.19 15.29 -10.37
N ALA A 107 -12.03 15.94 -10.31
CA ALA A 107 -10.76 15.31 -9.95
C ALA A 107 -10.80 14.71 -8.53
N PHE A 108 -11.36 15.44 -7.56
CA PHE A 108 -11.54 14.96 -6.19
C PHE A 108 -12.46 13.72 -6.12
N ASN A 109 -13.59 13.75 -6.84
CA ASN A 109 -14.54 12.64 -6.88
C ASN A 109 -13.92 11.38 -7.51
N LYS A 110 -13.14 11.53 -8.60
CA LYS A 110 -12.42 10.42 -9.24
C LYS A 110 -11.40 9.79 -8.30
N ALA A 111 -10.62 10.60 -7.61
CA ALA A 111 -9.61 10.11 -6.69
C ALA A 111 -10.22 9.43 -5.46
N THR A 112 -11.31 9.98 -4.90
CA THR A 112 -12.09 9.36 -3.82
C THR A 112 -12.70 8.02 -4.26
N SER A 113 -13.21 7.95 -5.50
CA SER A 113 -13.74 6.71 -6.06
C SER A 113 -12.65 5.65 -6.30
N ALA A 114 -11.45 6.09 -6.71
CA ALA A 114 -10.30 5.21 -6.89
C ALA A 114 -9.78 4.67 -5.55
N SER A 115 -9.78 5.49 -4.50
CA SER A 115 -9.29 5.08 -3.18
C SER A 115 -10.21 4.09 -2.46
N LYS A 116 -11.53 4.20 -2.65
CA LYS A 116 -12.51 3.18 -2.19
C LYS A 116 -12.22 1.77 -2.74
N LYS A 117 -11.58 1.66 -3.92
CA LYS A 117 -11.17 0.37 -4.50
C LYS A 117 -9.87 -0.17 -3.92
N ILE A 118 -9.02 0.71 -3.37
CA ILE A 118 -7.71 0.39 -2.80
C ILE A 118 -7.85 0.05 -1.30
N LEU A 119 -8.84 0.63 -0.63
CA LEU A 119 -9.14 0.46 0.79
C LEU A 119 -10.50 -0.26 0.97
N PRO A 120 -10.55 -1.59 0.85
CA PRO A 120 -11.82 -2.33 0.79
C PRO A 120 -12.71 -2.20 2.03
N GLU A 121 -12.17 -1.86 3.21
CA GLU A 121 -12.95 -1.71 4.45
C GLU A 121 -13.31 -0.27 4.85
N THR A 122 -12.89 0.76 4.10
CA THR A 122 -13.47 2.13 4.29
C THR A 122 -14.91 2.26 3.77
N SER A 123 -15.47 1.19 3.20
CA SER A 123 -16.86 1.16 2.76
C SER A 123 -17.84 1.14 3.94
N GLU A 124 -17.47 0.62 5.11
CA GLU A 124 -18.35 0.66 6.30
C GLU A 124 -18.39 2.05 6.96
N LEU A 125 -17.26 2.76 7.00
CA LEU A 125 -17.20 4.13 7.54
C LEU A 125 -17.83 5.18 6.60
N SER A 126 -17.91 4.91 5.30
CA SER A 126 -18.60 5.80 4.35
C SER A 126 -20.12 5.79 4.52
N VAL A 127 -20.72 4.73 5.08
CA VAL A 127 -22.16 4.64 5.38
C VAL A 127 -22.52 5.41 6.66
N ALA A 128 -21.54 5.74 7.51
CA ALA A 128 -21.76 6.53 8.73
C ALA A 128 -21.75 8.06 8.50
N LEU A 129 -21.54 8.50 7.25
CA LEU A 129 -21.51 9.92 6.85
C LEU A 129 -22.67 10.30 5.89
N GLU A 130 -23.56 9.36 5.56
CA GLU A 130 -24.90 9.64 4.99
C GLU A 130 -25.95 9.68 6.10
#